data_AF-A0A840GBL8-F1
#
_entry.id   AF-A0A840GBL8-F1
#
_cell.length_a   1.000
_cell.length_b   1.000
_cell.length_c   1.000
_cell.angle_alpha   90.00
_cell.angle_beta   90.00
_cell.angle_gamma   90.00
#
_symmetry.space_group_name_H-M   'P 1'
#
loop_
_entity.id
_entity.type
_entity.pdbx_description
1 polymer ?
#
loop_
_entity_poly.entity_id
_entity_poly.type
_entity_poly.pdbx_seq_one_letter_code
_entity_poly.pdbx_strand_id
1 'polypeptide(L)'
;MAEMEGLAQRQELSQQGRWRLRALALGACALCLGGLALPTVSVAAAEAAKIDFALPQTVEESEALKARADALHAEADRLNAIAQQQCYQKFLVNACLDDAKKAYNRLNLQARPLEQAVRDFERAQRQADADAKETKRAADALSREKEQREQAERYRADEARRAAEREQKIAAKAAQAEAGQRKTAAEEADRRERDADRAKRKAERDAKKAGNAADGKSGRQGVQ
;
A
#
# COMPACT_ATOMS: atom_id res chain seq x y z
N MET A 1 22.48 -7.30 0.26
CA MET A 1 23.70 -6.78 -0.42
C MET A 1 23.91 -7.48 -1.76
N ALA A 2 23.75 -8.82 -1.87
CA ALA A 2 23.90 -9.56 -3.13
C ALA A 2 22.81 -9.28 -4.20
N GLU A 3 21.62 -8.81 -3.83
CA GLU A 3 20.55 -8.51 -4.81
C GLU A 3 20.74 -7.17 -5.55
N MET A 4 21.54 -6.25 -5.00
CA MET A 4 21.78 -4.94 -5.62
C MET A 4 22.80 -5.02 -6.77
N GLU A 5 23.72 -5.98 -6.73
CA GLU A 5 24.73 -6.18 -7.78
C GLU A 5 24.12 -6.77 -9.07
N GLY A 6 23.08 -7.60 -8.94
CA GLY A 6 22.41 -8.22 -10.10
C GLY A 6 21.62 -7.24 -10.98
N LEU A 7 21.18 -6.10 -10.43
CA LEU A 7 20.43 -5.08 -11.18
C LEU A 7 21.36 -4.14 -11.96
N ALA A 8 22.54 -3.82 -11.41
CA ALA A 8 23.54 -3.01 -12.12
C ALA A 8 24.06 -3.73 -13.38
N GLN A 9 24.29 -5.04 -13.28
CA GLN A 9 24.84 -5.82 -14.39
C GLN A 9 23.85 -6.03 -15.56
N ARG A 10 22.53 -5.97 -15.30
CA ARG A 10 21.51 -5.99 -16.36
C ARG A 10 21.41 -4.67 -17.12
N GLN A 11 21.70 -3.53 -16.49
CA GLN A 11 21.70 -2.24 -17.18
C GLN A 11 22.84 -2.12 -18.20
N GLU A 12 24.04 -2.59 -17.88
CA GLU A 12 25.19 -2.50 -18.80
C GLU A 12 25.03 -3.34 -20.07
N LEU A 13 24.42 -4.53 -19.98
CA LEU A 13 24.16 -5.38 -21.14
C LEU A 13 23.13 -4.75 -22.10
N SER A 14 22.15 -4.01 -21.58
CA SER A 14 21.18 -3.27 -22.41
C SER A 14 21.80 -2.11 -23.18
N GLN A 15 22.82 -1.46 -22.62
CA GLN A 15 23.51 -0.35 -23.26
C GLN A 15 24.45 -0.87 -24.36
N GLN A 16 25.22 -1.95 -24.12
CA GLN A 16 26.14 -2.49 -25.12
C GLN A 16 25.45 -3.05 -26.38
N GLY A 17 24.22 -3.56 -26.28
CA GLY A 17 23.43 -4.01 -27.43
C GLY A 17 23.03 -2.87 -28.39
N ARG A 18 22.79 -1.65 -27.88
CA ARG A 18 22.36 -0.50 -28.68
C ARG A 18 23.49 0.12 -29.52
N TRP A 19 24.75 -0.03 -29.12
CA TRP A 19 25.89 0.51 -29.88
C TRP A 19 26.29 -0.38 -31.06
N ARG A 20 26.14 -1.72 -30.95
CA ARG A 20 26.48 -2.64 -32.04
C ARG A 20 25.55 -2.55 -33.26
N LEU A 21 24.28 -2.17 -33.06
CA LEU A 21 23.31 -2.00 -34.15
C LEU A 21 23.48 -0.69 -34.93
N ARG A 22 24.17 0.32 -34.38
CA ARG A 22 24.42 1.61 -35.05
C ARG A 22 25.66 1.63 -35.94
N ALA A 23 26.59 0.69 -35.77
CA ALA A 23 27.84 0.65 -36.54
C ALA A 23 27.72 -0.07 -37.90
N LEU A 24 26.65 -0.83 -38.15
CA LEU A 24 26.47 -1.63 -39.37
C LEU A 24 25.71 -0.94 -40.51
N ALA A 25 25.18 0.28 -40.31
CA ALA A 25 24.35 0.97 -41.30
C ALA A 25 25.07 2.07 -42.12
N LEU A 26 26.34 2.36 -41.83
CA LEU A 26 27.10 3.45 -42.48
C LEU A 26 28.08 2.97 -43.58
N GLY A 27 28.11 1.67 -43.89
CA GLY A 27 29.19 1.06 -44.70
C GLY A 27 28.82 0.56 -46.10
N ALA A 28 27.60 0.75 -46.62
CA ALA A 28 27.21 0.11 -47.88
C ALA A 28 26.25 0.98 -48.71
N CYS A 29 26.77 1.92 -49.49
CA CYS A 29 26.31 2.22 -50.87
C CYS A 29 27.11 3.38 -51.50
N ALA A 30 28.45 3.29 -51.49
CA ALA A 30 29.35 4.23 -52.17
C ALA A 30 29.86 3.68 -53.54
N LEU A 31 29.08 2.82 -54.20
CA LEU A 31 29.44 2.19 -55.48
C LEU A 31 28.19 2.08 -56.35
N CYS A 32 27.87 3.15 -57.09
CA CYS A 32 27.01 3.15 -58.29
C CYS A 32 27.17 4.49 -59.05
N LEU A 33 28.39 4.79 -59.47
CA LEU A 33 28.67 5.82 -60.50
C LEU A 33 28.86 5.09 -61.83
N GLY A 34 27.85 5.12 -62.71
CA GLY A 34 27.94 4.52 -64.03
C GLY A 34 26.63 4.48 -64.81
N GLY A 35 26.34 5.57 -65.54
CA GLY A 35 25.62 5.63 -66.83
C GLY A 35 24.29 4.89 -67.03
N LEU A 36 23.20 5.65 -67.20
CA LEU A 36 22.40 5.70 -68.44
C LEU A 36 21.35 6.82 -68.33
N ALA A 37 21.31 7.72 -69.30
CA ALA A 37 20.32 8.79 -69.40
C ALA A 37 18.95 8.21 -69.81
N LEU A 38 18.04 8.09 -68.85
CA LEU A 38 16.61 7.93 -69.06
C LEU A 38 15.91 9.24 -68.65
N PRO A 39 14.88 9.71 -69.39
CA PRO A 39 14.14 10.89 -69.00
C PRO A 39 13.36 10.57 -67.73
N THR A 40 13.85 11.07 -66.60
CA THR A 40 13.16 11.02 -65.33
C THR A 40 11.90 11.87 -65.46
N VAL A 41 10.75 11.21 -65.61
CA VAL A 41 9.45 11.82 -65.32
C VAL A 41 9.51 12.21 -63.85
N SER A 42 9.65 13.50 -63.58
CA SER A 42 9.56 14.07 -62.24
C SER A 42 8.17 13.81 -61.70
N VAL A 43 7.99 12.67 -61.03
CA VAL A 43 6.92 12.48 -60.07
C VAL A 43 7.21 13.48 -58.97
N ALA A 44 6.53 14.62 -59.01
CA ALA A 44 6.46 15.53 -57.89
C ALA A 44 5.94 14.71 -56.71
N ALA A 45 6.86 14.29 -55.84
CA ALA A 45 6.53 13.86 -54.51
C ALA A 45 5.72 15.01 -53.93
N ALA A 46 4.43 14.80 -53.73
CA ALA A 46 3.64 15.67 -52.89
C ALA A 46 4.25 15.53 -51.50
N GLU A 47 5.26 16.33 -51.20
CA GLU A 47 5.76 16.55 -49.86
C GLU A 47 4.54 16.95 -49.05
N ALA A 48 4.07 16.01 -48.22
CA ALA A 48 3.10 16.31 -47.19
C ALA A 48 3.70 17.47 -46.43
N ALA A 49 3.13 18.66 -46.61
CA ALA A 49 3.56 19.86 -45.91
C ALA A 49 3.63 19.48 -44.44
N LYS A 50 4.86 19.37 -43.91
CA LYS A 50 5.08 19.09 -42.50
C LYS A 50 4.53 20.33 -41.81
N ILE A 51 3.38 20.19 -41.16
CA ILE A 51 2.88 21.25 -40.30
C ILE A 51 3.87 21.31 -39.15
N ASP A 52 4.65 22.39 -39.11
CA ASP A 52 5.46 22.71 -37.95
C ASP A 52 4.52 23.23 -36.87
N PHE A 53 4.37 22.47 -35.79
CA PHE A 53 3.61 22.87 -34.60
C PHE A 53 4.45 22.60 -33.36
N ALA A 54 4.26 23.43 -32.33
CA ALA A 54 4.88 23.21 -31.03
C ALA A 54 4.16 22.08 -30.29
N LEU A 55 4.92 21.20 -29.62
CA LEU A 55 4.34 20.18 -28.74
C LEU A 55 3.63 20.86 -27.56
N PRO A 56 2.44 20.40 -27.17
CA PRO A 56 1.67 21.01 -26.09
C PRO A 56 2.37 20.76 -24.75
N GLN A 57 2.50 21.82 -23.94
CA GLN A 57 3.01 21.77 -22.57
C GLN A 57 1.88 21.90 -21.55
N THR A 58 0.76 22.51 -21.96
CA THR A 58 -0.42 22.70 -21.12
C THR A 58 -1.64 21.99 -21.68
N VAL A 59 -2.64 21.77 -20.82
CA VAL A 59 -3.92 21.19 -21.23
C VAL A 59 -4.62 22.09 -22.26
N GLU A 60 -4.58 23.41 -22.05
CA GLU A 60 -5.18 24.38 -22.96
C GLU A 60 -4.52 24.36 -24.35
N GLU A 61 -3.19 24.24 -24.42
CA GLU A 61 -2.47 24.09 -25.68
C GLU A 61 -2.84 22.77 -26.40
N SER A 62 -3.00 21.69 -25.64
CA SER A 62 -3.44 20.40 -26.17
C SER A 62 -4.85 20.48 -26.76
N GLU A 63 -5.78 21.16 -26.07
CA GLU A 63 -7.13 21.40 -26.57
C GLU A 63 -7.13 22.28 -27.82
N ALA A 64 -6.26 23.29 -27.89
CA ALA A 64 -6.11 24.12 -29.08
C ALA A 64 -5.58 23.32 -30.29
N LEU A 65 -4.62 22.40 -30.07
CA LEU A 65 -4.14 21.52 -31.14
C LEU A 65 -5.22 20.54 -31.60
N LYS A 66 -6.03 20.03 -30.67
CA LYS A 66 -7.18 19.17 -31.00
C LYS A 66 -8.20 19.92 -31.86
N ALA A 67 -8.58 21.14 -31.46
CA ALA A 67 -9.51 21.97 -32.23
C ALA A 67 -8.98 22.28 -33.65
N ARG A 68 -7.66 22.46 -33.80
CA ARG A 68 -7.04 22.63 -35.12
C ARG A 68 -7.12 21.37 -35.97
N ALA A 69 -6.89 20.19 -35.38
CA ALA A 69 -7.04 18.91 -36.07
C ALA A 69 -8.50 18.69 -36.52
N ASP A 70 -9.45 18.97 -35.64
CA ASP A 70 -10.89 18.86 -35.93
C ASP A 70 -11.30 19.82 -37.06
N ALA A 71 -10.75 21.04 -37.09
CA ALA A 71 -10.98 22.00 -38.16
C ALA A 71 -10.43 21.52 -39.52
N LEU A 72 -9.28 20.84 -39.53
CA LEU A 72 -8.73 20.25 -40.76
C LEU A 72 -9.61 19.11 -41.28
N HIS A 73 -10.14 18.28 -40.39
CA HIS A 73 -11.11 17.23 -40.77
C HIS A 73 -12.39 17.83 -41.33
N ALA A 74 -12.95 18.82 -40.65
CA ALA A 74 -14.17 19.50 -41.10
C ALA A 74 -13.99 20.17 -42.47
N GLU A 75 -12.85 20.82 -42.71
CA GLU A 75 -12.57 21.42 -44.02
C GLU A 75 -12.31 20.36 -45.10
N ALA A 76 -11.64 19.25 -44.75
CA ALA A 76 -11.47 18.13 -45.67
C ALA A 76 -12.83 17.57 -46.11
N ASP A 77 -13.72 17.31 -45.16
CA ASP A 77 -15.08 16.80 -45.42
C ASP A 77 -15.88 17.80 -46.27
N ARG A 78 -15.82 19.09 -45.94
CA ARG A 78 -16.51 20.16 -46.69
C ARG A 78 -16.04 20.23 -48.15
N LEU A 79 -14.73 20.29 -48.36
CA LEU A 79 -14.15 20.38 -49.70
C LEU A 79 -14.42 19.12 -50.52
N ASN A 80 -14.35 17.95 -49.89
CA ASN A 80 -14.66 16.68 -50.55
C ASN A 80 -16.14 16.60 -50.97
N ALA A 81 -17.07 17.04 -50.11
CA ALA A 81 -18.50 17.08 -50.45
C ALA A 81 -18.78 18.01 -51.63
N ILE A 82 -18.19 19.20 -51.65
CA ILE A 82 -18.29 20.15 -52.77
C ILE A 82 -17.69 19.53 -54.04
N ALA A 83 -16.48 18.97 -53.94
CA ALA A 83 -15.79 18.38 -55.08
C ALA A 83 -16.57 17.20 -55.68
N GLN A 84 -17.18 16.35 -54.85
CA GLN A 84 -18.02 15.25 -55.34
C GLN A 84 -19.17 15.76 -56.23
N GLN A 85 -19.92 16.76 -55.76
CA GLN A 85 -21.03 17.35 -56.53
C GLN A 85 -20.56 17.94 -57.87
N GLN A 86 -19.40 18.60 -57.87
CA GLN A 86 -18.81 19.19 -59.06
C GLN A 86 -18.26 18.13 -60.03
N CYS A 87 -17.70 17.04 -59.51
CA CYS A 87 -17.12 15.97 -60.33
C CYS A 87 -18.17 15.24 -61.16
N TYR A 88 -19.38 15.04 -60.63
CA TYR A 88 -20.49 14.42 -61.37
C TYR A 88 -20.99 15.25 -62.56
N GLN A 89 -20.62 16.53 -62.66
CA GLN A 89 -20.96 17.39 -63.79
C GLN A 89 -19.89 17.35 -64.90
N LYS A 90 -18.76 16.64 -64.70
CA LYS A 90 -17.65 16.59 -65.66
C LYS A 90 -17.68 15.32 -66.50
N PHE A 91 -17.11 15.37 -67.70
CA PHE A 91 -16.99 14.20 -68.58
C PHE A 91 -16.08 13.10 -68.00
N LEU A 92 -14.99 13.50 -67.34
CA LEU A 92 -14.04 12.59 -66.69
C LEU A 92 -14.30 12.48 -65.18
N VAL A 93 -15.48 11.98 -64.81
CA VAL A 93 -15.93 11.89 -63.40
C VAL A 93 -14.90 11.16 -62.53
N ASN A 94 -14.40 10.00 -62.98
CA ASN A 94 -13.49 9.16 -62.19
C ASN A 94 -12.17 9.86 -61.85
N ALA A 95 -11.52 10.50 -62.83
CA ALA A 95 -10.28 11.24 -62.59
C ALA A 95 -10.50 12.41 -61.62
N CYS A 96 -11.63 13.11 -61.75
CA CYS A 96 -12.00 14.18 -60.82
C CYS A 96 -12.21 13.66 -59.38
N LEU A 97 -12.92 12.54 -59.22
CA LEU A 97 -13.14 11.91 -57.91
C LEU A 97 -11.82 11.43 -57.28
N ASP A 98 -10.90 10.90 -58.07
CA ASP A 98 -9.58 10.50 -57.59
C ASP A 98 -8.78 11.71 -57.07
N ASP A 99 -8.82 12.83 -57.78
CA ASP A 99 -8.14 14.05 -57.34
C ASP A 99 -8.79 14.68 -56.10
N ALA A 100 -10.12 14.66 -56.03
CA ALA A 100 -10.86 15.07 -54.84
C ALA A 100 -10.47 14.19 -53.62
N LYS A 101 -10.38 12.88 -53.81
CA LYS A 101 -9.94 11.93 -52.78
C LYS A 101 -8.50 12.16 -52.35
N LYS A 102 -7.59 12.47 -53.29
CA LYS A 102 -6.20 12.83 -52.94
C LYS A 102 -6.13 14.11 -52.11
N ALA A 103 -6.93 15.12 -52.46
CA ALA A 103 -7.00 16.37 -51.70
C ALA A 103 -7.57 16.15 -50.29
N TYR A 104 -8.65 15.37 -50.18
CA TYR A 104 -9.23 14.94 -48.91
C TYR A 104 -8.20 14.25 -48.01
N ASN A 105 -7.52 13.23 -48.55
CA ASN A 105 -6.51 12.49 -47.81
C ASN A 105 -5.34 13.38 -47.38
N ARG A 106 -4.95 14.37 -48.18
CA ARG A 106 -3.86 15.30 -47.84
C ARG A 106 -4.18 16.11 -46.59
N LEU A 107 -5.39 16.67 -46.50
CA LEU A 107 -5.83 17.44 -45.33
C LEU A 107 -5.95 16.55 -44.08
N ASN A 108 -6.47 15.33 -44.23
CA ASN A 108 -6.53 14.39 -43.11
C ASN A 108 -5.13 13.97 -42.64
N LEU A 109 -4.18 13.75 -43.55
CA LEU A 109 -2.79 13.45 -43.19
C LEU A 109 -2.11 14.61 -42.44
N GLN A 110 -2.51 15.85 -42.71
CA GLN A 110 -2.05 17.04 -41.99
C GLN A 110 -2.60 17.12 -40.56
N ALA A 111 -3.80 16.59 -40.29
CA ALA A 111 -4.38 16.54 -38.94
C ALA A 111 -3.72 15.49 -38.03
N ARG A 112 -3.34 14.33 -38.59
CA ARG A 112 -2.76 13.20 -37.83
C ARG A 112 -1.61 13.55 -36.88
N PRO A 113 -0.59 14.34 -37.26
CA PRO A 113 0.49 14.66 -36.33
C PRO A 113 0.05 15.54 -35.16
N LEU A 114 -0.95 16.42 -35.36
CA LEU A 114 -1.55 17.21 -34.28
C LEU A 114 -2.25 16.30 -33.27
N GLU A 115 -3.08 15.38 -33.75
CA GLU A 115 -3.75 14.41 -32.88
C GLU A 115 -2.75 13.51 -32.15
N GLN A 116 -1.65 13.14 -32.82
CA GLN A 116 -0.62 12.30 -32.22
C GLN A 116 0.01 13.01 -31.02
N ALA A 117 0.32 14.31 -31.16
CA ALA A 117 0.85 15.10 -30.07
C ALA A 117 -0.13 15.26 -28.90
N VAL A 118 -1.42 15.44 -29.19
CA VAL A 118 -2.48 15.47 -28.16
C VAL A 118 -2.54 14.14 -27.40
N ARG A 119 -2.57 13.01 -28.12
CA ARG A 119 -2.60 11.68 -27.49
C ARG A 119 -1.35 11.38 -26.68
N ASP A 120 -0.18 11.84 -27.13
CA ASP A 120 1.08 11.66 -26.41
C ASP A 120 1.10 12.48 -25.11
N PHE A 121 0.62 13.72 -25.16
CA PHE A 121 0.46 14.58 -23.99
C PHE A 121 -0.55 13.99 -22.98
N GLU A 122 -1.73 13.58 -23.43
CA GLU A 122 -2.73 12.95 -22.57
C GLU A 122 -2.22 11.67 -21.91
N ARG A 123 -1.44 10.87 -22.65
CA ARG A 123 -0.81 9.66 -22.10
C ARG A 123 0.22 10.00 -21.03
N ALA A 124 1.07 10.99 -21.27
CA ALA A 124 2.07 11.43 -20.29
C ALA A 124 1.42 11.97 -19.00
N GLN A 125 0.33 12.75 -19.13
CA GLN A 125 -0.44 13.23 -17.97
C GLN A 125 -1.02 12.07 -17.15
N ARG A 126 -1.67 11.10 -17.82
CA ARG A 126 -2.22 9.93 -17.13
C ARG A 126 -1.16 9.08 -16.43
N GLN A 127 0.03 8.98 -17.02
CA GLN A 127 1.16 8.29 -16.40
C GLN A 127 1.64 9.04 -15.15
N ALA A 128 1.84 10.35 -15.24
CA ALA A 128 2.21 11.17 -14.09
C ALA A 128 1.19 11.07 -12.93
N ASP A 129 -0.12 11.10 -13.25
CA ASP A 129 -1.18 10.91 -12.27
C ASP A 129 -1.17 9.52 -11.64
N ALA A 130 -0.92 8.47 -12.44
CA ALA A 130 -0.80 7.11 -11.95
C ALA A 130 0.38 6.97 -10.98
N ASP A 131 1.55 7.49 -11.35
CA ASP A 131 2.77 7.47 -10.53
C ASP A 131 2.56 8.26 -9.23
N ALA A 132 1.91 9.43 -9.30
CA ALA A 132 1.55 10.23 -8.12
C ALA A 132 0.57 9.49 -7.20
N LYS A 133 -0.34 8.68 -7.76
CA LYS A 133 -1.27 7.87 -6.98
C LYS A 133 -0.58 6.66 -6.35
N GLU A 134 0.33 6.02 -7.07
CA GLU A 134 1.10 4.89 -6.55
C GLU A 134 2.05 5.31 -5.42
N THR A 135 2.74 6.43 -5.57
CA THR A 135 3.58 6.99 -4.50
C THR A 135 2.77 7.31 -3.25
N LYS A 136 1.58 7.91 -3.39
CA LYS A 136 0.65 8.11 -2.26
C LYS A 136 0.22 6.80 -1.62
N ARG A 137 -0.18 5.81 -2.43
CA ARG A 137 -0.58 4.48 -1.91
C ARG A 137 0.55 3.78 -1.16
N ALA A 138 1.78 3.89 -1.64
CA ALA A 138 2.96 3.33 -0.98
C ALA A 138 3.21 4.02 0.37
N ALA A 139 3.14 5.36 0.41
CA ALA A 139 3.25 6.12 1.67
C ALA A 139 2.14 5.74 2.67
N ASP A 140 0.89 5.62 2.22
CA ASP A 140 -0.23 5.21 3.05
C ASP A 140 -0.09 3.77 3.55
N ALA A 141 0.43 2.86 2.72
CA ALA A 141 0.69 1.48 3.11
C ALA A 141 1.71 1.40 4.26
N LEU A 142 2.80 2.17 4.18
CA LEU A 142 3.80 2.26 5.24
C LEU A 142 3.21 2.84 6.53
N SER A 143 2.36 3.87 6.42
CA SER A 143 1.67 4.45 7.58
C SER A 143 0.74 3.44 8.26
N ARG A 144 -0.10 2.77 7.47
CA ARG A 144 -1.02 1.74 7.96
C ARG A 144 -0.28 0.57 8.61
N GLU A 145 0.84 0.14 8.06
CA GLU A 145 1.64 -0.94 8.65
C GLU A 145 2.21 -0.52 10.01
N LYS A 146 2.73 0.70 10.14
CA LYS A 146 3.20 1.23 11.42
C LYS A 146 2.09 1.29 12.46
N GLU A 147 0.93 1.82 12.09
CA GLU A 147 -0.22 1.92 12.98
C GLU A 147 -0.70 0.55 13.44
N GLN A 148 -0.77 -0.44 12.53
CA GLN A 148 -1.15 -1.81 12.88
C GLN A 148 -0.14 -2.46 13.84
N ARG A 149 1.16 -2.25 13.62
CA ARG A 149 2.21 -2.76 14.53
C ARG A 149 2.09 -2.12 15.91
N GLU A 150 1.97 -0.80 16.00
CA GLU A 150 1.78 -0.10 17.27
C GLU A 150 0.51 -0.54 18.00
N GLN A 151 -0.61 -0.71 17.27
CA GLN A 151 -1.87 -1.19 17.85
C GLN A 151 -1.73 -2.61 18.38
N ALA A 152 -1.06 -3.50 17.64
CA ALA A 152 -0.82 -4.88 18.08
C ALA A 152 0.08 -4.93 19.32
N GLU A 153 1.11 -4.09 19.40
CA GLU A 153 1.99 -3.99 20.57
C GLU A 153 1.24 -3.47 21.81
N ARG A 154 0.44 -2.41 21.64
CA ARG A 154 -0.41 -1.88 22.72
C ARG A 154 -1.39 -2.94 23.24
N TYR A 155 -2.04 -3.68 22.34
CA TYR A 155 -2.95 -4.74 22.72
C TYR A 155 -2.26 -5.85 23.53
N ARG A 156 -1.08 -6.30 23.09
CA ARG A 156 -0.29 -7.30 23.84
C ARG A 156 0.15 -6.79 25.21
N ALA A 157 0.59 -5.53 25.30
CA ALA A 157 1.00 -4.92 26.57
C ALA A 157 -0.19 -4.79 27.53
N ASP A 158 -1.36 -4.40 27.04
CA ASP A 158 -2.58 -4.30 27.84
C ASP A 158 -3.05 -5.66 28.35
N GLU A 159 -3.01 -6.69 27.51
CA GLU A 159 -3.35 -8.06 27.93
C GLU A 159 -2.36 -8.62 28.96
N ALA A 160 -1.05 -8.36 28.78
CA ALA A 160 -0.04 -8.74 29.77
C ALA A 160 -0.24 -8.02 31.11
N ARG A 161 -0.56 -6.72 31.09
CA ARG A 161 -0.89 -5.95 32.31
C ARG A 161 -2.11 -6.54 33.03
N ARG A 162 -3.17 -6.84 32.29
CA ARG A 162 -4.39 -7.45 32.85
C ARG A 162 -4.12 -8.84 33.43
N ALA A 163 -3.27 -9.64 32.78
CA ALA A 163 -2.87 -10.95 33.31
C ALA A 163 -2.09 -10.82 34.62
N ALA A 164 -1.07 -9.94 34.67
CA ALA A 164 -0.30 -9.67 35.87
C ALA A 164 -1.18 -9.15 37.03
N GLU A 165 -2.14 -8.26 36.74
CA GLU A 165 -3.09 -7.77 37.75
C GLU A 165 -3.95 -8.89 38.32
N ARG A 166 -4.42 -9.83 37.48
CA ARG A 166 -5.17 -11.01 37.93
C ARG A 166 -4.31 -11.91 38.82
N GLU A 167 -3.06 -12.17 38.43
CA GLU A 167 -2.13 -12.98 39.22
C GLU A 167 -1.84 -12.34 40.58
N GLN A 168 -1.59 -11.03 40.62
CA GLN A 168 -1.40 -10.28 41.87
C GLN A 168 -2.64 -10.37 42.77
N LYS A 169 -3.85 -10.26 42.20
CA LYS A 169 -5.10 -10.42 42.96
C LYS A 169 -5.26 -11.82 43.52
N ILE A 170 -4.89 -12.86 42.76
CA ILE A 170 -4.92 -14.25 43.23
C ILE A 170 -3.92 -14.45 44.37
N ALA A 171 -2.67 -13.98 44.20
CA ALA A 171 -1.62 -14.07 45.20
C ALA A 171 -1.99 -13.33 46.49
N ALA A 172 -2.56 -12.12 46.37
CA ALA A 172 -3.02 -11.34 47.52
C ALA A 172 -4.14 -12.05 48.29
N LYS A 173 -5.11 -12.64 47.58
CA LYS A 173 -6.18 -13.44 48.21
C LYS A 173 -5.64 -14.68 48.88
N ALA A 174 -4.70 -15.39 48.26
CA ALA A 174 -4.05 -16.57 48.84
C ALA A 174 -3.29 -16.20 50.13
N ALA A 175 -2.50 -15.12 50.11
CA ALA A 175 -1.80 -14.63 51.29
C ALA A 175 -2.74 -14.22 52.42
N GLN A 176 -3.87 -13.56 52.10
CA GLN A 176 -4.90 -13.23 53.09
C GLN A 176 -5.56 -14.47 53.68
N ALA A 177 -5.86 -15.49 52.87
CA ALA A 177 -6.42 -16.75 53.32
C ALA A 177 -5.46 -17.49 54.26
N GLU A 178 -4.18 -17.60 53.91
CA GLU A 178 -3.14 -18.18 54.77
C GLU A 178 -3.00 -17.41 56.09
N ALA A 179 -2.97 -16.08 56.04
CA ALA A 179 -2.91 -15.26 57.25
C ALA A 179 -4.13 -15.49 58.16
N GLY A 180 -5.32 -15.62 57.59
CA GLY A 180 -6.55 -15.95 58.33
C GLY A 180 -6.50 -17.34 58.98
N GLN A 181 -6.01 -18.35 58.25
CA GLN A 181 -5.81 -19.70 58.78
C GLN A 181 -4.78 -19.73 59.92
N ARG A 182 -3.68 -18.99 59.79
CA ARG A 182 -2.67 -18.88 60.87
C ARG A 182 -3.23 -18.23 62.13
N LYS A 183 -4.04 -17.17 61.98
CA LYS A 183 -4.71 -16.51 63.11
C LYS A 183 -5.68 -17.44 63.82
N THR A 184 -6.55 -18.11 63.08
CA THR A 184 -7.51 -19.07 63.65
C THR A 184 -6.81 -20.24 64.33
N ALA A 185 -5.75 -20.80 63.72
CA ALA A 185 -4.94 -21.83 64.36
C ALA A 185 -4.26 -21.35 65.65
N ALA A 186 -3.75 -20.11 65.67
CA ALA A 186 -3.16 -19.51 66.88
C ALA A 186 -4.21 -19.29 67.98
N GLU A 187 -5.40 -18.77 67.64
CA GLU A 187 -6.50 -18.58 68.59
C GLU A 187 -7.02 -19.90 69.16
N GLU A 188 -7.12 -20.95 68.34
CA GLU A 188 -7.46 -22.30 68.79
C GLU A 188 -6.40 -22.87 69.73
N ALA A 189 -5.11 -22.71 69.41
CA ALA A 189 -4.02 -23.17 70.27
C ALA A 189 -4.06 -22.48 71.64
N ASP A 190 -4.22 -21.16 71.66
CA ASP A 190 -4.35 -20.35 72.86
C ASP A 190 -5.63 -20.69 73.67
N ARG A 191 -6.75 -20.98 73.01
CA ARG A 191 -7.96 -21.48 73.68
C ARG A 191 -7.72 -22.85 74.34
N ARG A 192 -7.09 -23.79 73.61
CA ARG A 192 -6.76 -25.13 74.14
C ARG A 192 -5.81 -25.04 75.33
N GLU A 193 -4.84 -24.12 75.29
CA GLU A 193 -3.93 -23.87 76.40
C GLU A 193 -4.67 -23.35 77.64
N ARG A 194 -5.55 -22.34 77.47
CA ARG A 194 -6.40 -21.85 78.57
C ARG A 194 -7.30 -22.92 79.16
N ASP A 195 -7.91 -23.75 78.32
CA ASP A 195 -8.77 -24.85 78.78
C ASP A 195 -7.96 -25.90 79.53
N ALA A 196 -6.75 -26.22 79.08
CA ALA A 196 -5.83 -27.11 79.79
C ALA A 196 -5.40 -26.53 81.14
N ASP A 197 -5.09 -25.24 81.24
CA ASP A 197 -4.76 -24.58 82.51
C ASP A 197 -5.96 -24.60 83.48
N ARG A 198 -7.17 -24.26 82.99
CA ARG A 198 -8.40 -24.33 83.78
C ARG A 198 -8.68 -25.75 84.29
N ALA A 199 -8.48 -26.76 83.45
CA ALA A 199 -8.65 -28.16 83.84
C ALA A 199 -7.65 -28.58 84.91
N LYS A 200 -6.36 -28.20 84.78
CA LYS A 200 -5.33 -28.43 85.80
C LYS A 200 -5.71 -27.79 87.14
N ARG A 201 -6.05 -26.50 87.14
CA ARG A 201 -6.48 -25.79 88.36
C ARG A 201 -7.73 -26.39 88.99
N LYS A 202 -8.67 -26.89 88.19
CA LYS A 202 -9.88 -27.57 88.71
C LYS A 202 -9.51 -28.90 89.36
N ALA A 203 -8.69 -29.71 88.70
CA ALA A 203 -8.18 -30.98 89.25
C ALA A 203 -7.44 -30.75 90.58
N GLU A 204 -6.60 -29.71 90.66
CA GLU A 204 -5.90 -29.34 91.88
C GLU A 204 -6.87 -28.92 93.01
N ARG A 205 -7.89 -28.09 92.69
CA ARG A 205 -8.91 -27.70 93.67
C ARG A 205 -9.75 -28.89 94.14
N ASP A 206 -10.15 -29.77 93.23
CA ASP A 206 -10.96 -30.96 93.55
C ASP A 206 -10.14 -31.96 94.40
N ALA A 207 -8.85 -32.14 94.11
CA ALA A 207 -7.92 -32.91 94.95
C ALA A 207 -7.77 -32.30 96.35
N LYS A 208 -7.61 -30.98 96.46
CA LYS A 208 -7.54 -30.27 97.75
C LYS A 208 -8.83 -30.39 98.56
N LYS A 209 -10.00 -30.31 97.90
CA LYS A 209 -11.31 -30.53 98.55
C LYS A 209 -11.49 -31.97 99.02
N ALA A 210 -11.05 -32.96 98.23
CA ALA A 210 -11.09 -34.36 98.62
C ALA A 210 -10.18 -34.65 99.84
N GLY A 211 -8.99 -34.05 99.90
CA GLY A 211 -8.12 -34.10 101.07
C GLY A 211 -8.77 -33.48 102.31
N ASN A 212 -9.26 -32.24 102.19
CA ASN A 212 -9.93 -31.56 103.31
C ASN A 212 -11.23 -32.24 103.77
N ALA A 213 -11.96 -32.94 102.89
CA ALA A 213 -13.14 -33.73 103.25
C ALA A 213 -12.78 -35.07 103.94
N ALA A 214 -11.63 -35.65 103.61
CA ALA A 214 -11.07 -36.78 104.34
C ALA A 214 -10.60 -36.35 105.75
N ASP A 215 -10.00 -35.16 105.86
CA ASP A 215 -9.55 -34.59 107.14
C ASP A 215 -10.71 -34.03 107.99
N GLY A 216 -11.78 -33.52 107.38
CA GLY A 216 -12.95 -32.96 108.08
C GLY A 216 -13.89 -33.99 108.70
N LYS A 217 -13.81 -35.26 108.26
CA LYS A 217 -14.62 -36.36 108.82
C LYS A 217 -14.03 -36.96 110.10
N SER A 218 -12.79 -36.63 110.46
CA SER A 218 -12.18 -37.01 111.75
C SER A 218 -12.45 -36.03 112.89
N GLY A 219 -13.01 -34.84 112.61
CA GLY A 219 -13.14 -33.74 113.59
C GLY A 219 -14.52 -33.56 114.27
N ARG A 220 -15.55 -34.34 113.92
CA ARG A 220 -16.91 -34.22 114.50
C ARG A 220 -17.37 -35.53 115.17
N GLN A 221 -16.55 -36.07 116.07
CA GLN A 221 -16.94 -37.02 117.11
C GLN A 221 -16.08 -36.73 118.35
N GLY A 222 -16.67 -36.24 119.44
CA GLY A 222 -15.97 -36.14 120.73
C GLY A 222 -16.10 -34.81 121.48
N VAL A 223 -17.32 -34.45 121.87
CA VAL A 223 -17.53 -33.69 123.13
C VAL A 223 -18.74 -34.33 123.81
N GLN A 224 -18.47 -35.33 124.67
CA GLN A 224 -19.31 -35.77 125.77
C GLN A 224 -18.46 -35.67 127.04
#